data_AF-A0A3M5FU59-F1
#
_entry.id   AF-A0A3M5FU59-F1
#
_cell.length_a   1.000
_cell.length_b   1.000
_cell.length_c   1.000
_cell.angle_alpha   90.00
_cell.angle_beta   90.00
_cell.angle_gamma   90.00
#
_symmetry.space_group_name_H-M   'P 1'
#
loop_
_entity.id
_entity.type
_entity.pdbx_description
1 polymer ?
#
loop_
_entity_poly.entity_id
_entity_poly.type
_entity_poly.pdbx_seq_one_letter_code
_entity_poly.pdbx_strand_id
1 'polypeptide(L)'
;MPWCYLPPDDEGCAKGATPVPRARQNVLLELGYFLGRLGRDKVFALTRGTVEILSDFAGVVWEAMDGNGWKQTLGRELEAAGHAIDWNKVMRA
;
A
#
# COMPACT_ATOMS: atom_id res chain seq x y z
N MET A 1 -8.21 30.68 -11.69
CA MET A 1 -8.19 29.50 -10.82
C MET A 1 -8.31 28.26 -11.70
N PRO A 2 -7.22 27.59 -12.11
CA PRO A 2 -7.35 26.40 -12.92
C PRO A 2 -7.44 25.19 -11.99
N TRP A 3 -8.61 24.55 -12.02
CA TRP A 3 -8.81 23.23 -11.46
C TRP A 3 -8.01 22.24 -12.29
N CYS A 4 -7.09 21.50 -11.65
CA CYS A 4 -6.40 20.40 -12.30
C CYS A 4 -7.29 19.15 -12.20
N TYR A 5 -7.80 18.70 -13.34
CA TYR A 5 -8.44 17.40 -13.50
C TYR A 5 -7.36 16.32 -13.36
N LEU A 6 -7.47 15.47 -12.33
CA LEU A 6 -6.54 14.39 -12.04
C LEU A 6 -7.05 13.07 -12.65
N PRO A 7 -6.52 12.61 -13.80
CA PRO A 7 -6.80 11.26 -14.31
C PRO A 7 -6.24 10.19 -13.34
N PRO A 8 -6.58 8.90 -13.49
CA PRO A 8 -6.37 7.83 -12.50
C PRO A 8 -4.95 7.64 -11.94
N ASP A 9 -3.93 8.16 -12.62
CA ASP A 9 -2.51 8.15 -12.22
C ASP A 9 -2.09 9.56 -11.77
N ASP A 10 -2.02 9.78 -10.46
CA ASP A 10 -1.57 11.05 -9.88
C ASP A 10 -0.03 11.11 -9.88
N GLU A 11 0.55 11.90 -10.77
CA GLU A 11 1.95 12.33 -10.67
C GLU A 11 2.07 13.62 -9.84
N GLY A 12 2.95 13.66 -8.84
CA GLY A 12 3.21 14.85 -8.03
C GLY A 12 4.66 15.31 -8.14
N CYS A 13 4.91 16.63 -8.20
CA CYS A 13 6.26 17.19 -8.06
C CYS A 13 6.27 18.45 -7.18
N ALA A 14 7.42 18.74 -6.56
CA ALA A 14 7.75 20.10 -6.14
C ALA A 14 7.90 20.99 -7.39
N LYS A 15 7.55 22.29 -7.30
CA LYS A 15 7.68 23.23 -8.43
C LYS A 15 9.09 23.16 -9.03
N GLY A 16 9.20 22.64 -10.26
CA GLY A 16 10.45 22.56 -11.03
C GLY A 16 11.13 21.19 -11.05
N ALA A 17 10.54 20.14 -10.48
CA ALA A 17 11.10 18.79 -10.50
C ALA A 17 10.31 17.82 -11.41
N THR A 18 10.93 16.70 -11.76
CA THR A 18 10.28 15.61 -12.51
C THR A 18 9.11 15.05 -11.70
N PRO A 19 7.93 14.83 -12.31
CA PRO A 19 6.80 14.19 -11.64
C PRO A 19 7.18 12.79 -11.17
N VAL A 20 6.90 12.50 -9.89
CA VAL A 20 7.11 11.18 -9.29
C VAL A 20 5.73 10.58 -8.98
N PRO A 21 5.52 9.27 -9.20
CA PRO A 21 4.28 8.61 -8.79
C PRO A 21 4.04 8.79 -7.30
N ARG A 22 2.91 9.37 -6.91
CA ARG A 22 2.53 9.55 -5.51
C ARG A 22 1.24 8.78 -5.22
N ALA A 23 1.17 8.16 -4.04
CA ALA A 23 -0.09 7.64 -3.54
C ALA A 23 -1.12 8.78 -3.45
N ARG A 24 -2.31 8.57 -4.03
CA ARG A 24 -3.38 9.57 -4.05
C ARG A 24 -3.72 9.98 -2.61
N GLN A 25 -4.06 11.25 -2.42
CA GLN A 25 -4.38 11.77 -1.07
C GLN A 25 -5.49 10.96 -0.38
N ASN A 26 -6.48 10.47 -1.15
CA ASN A 26 -7.55 9.62 -0.62
C ASN A 26 -7.01 8.27 -0.11
N VAL A 27 -6.02 7.68 -0.78
CA VAL A 27 -5.41 6.41 -0.37
C VAL A 27 -4.64 6.57 0.95
N LEU A 28 -3.94 7.69 1.14
CA LEU A 28 -3.27 7.98 2.41
C LEU A 28 -4.26 8.22 3.55
N LEU A 29 -5.39 8.87 3.27
CA LEU A 29 -6.45 9.08 4.27
C LEU A 29 -7.08 7.75 4.70
N GLU A 30 -7.44 6.90 3.74
CA GLU A 30 -7.99 5.56 4.01
C GLU A 30 -6.99 4.69 4.77
N LEU A 31 -5.72 4.70 4.36
CA LEU A 31 -4.65 3.99 5.05
C LEU A 31 -4.51 4.47 6.50
N GLY A 32 -4.48 5.80 6.71
CA GLY A 32 -4.43 6.39 8.05
C GLY A 32 -5.63 5.99 8.91
N TYR A 33 -6.83 5.96 8.32
CA TYR A 33 -8.04 5.49 8.99
C TYR A 33 -7.95 4.01 9.40
N PHE A 34 -7.49 3.14 8.52
CA PHE A 34 -7.31 1.71 8.84
C PHE A 34 -6.28 1.49 9.92
N LEU A 35 -5.16 2.22 9.90
CA LEU A 35 -4.16 2.13 10.96
C LEU A 35 -4.71 2.56 12.32
N GLY A 36 -5.47 3.65 12.37
CA GLY A 36 -6.10 4.11 13.61
C GLY A 36 -7.18 3.17 14.12
N ARG A 37 -7.92 2.51 13.22
CA ARG A 37 -9.08 1.69 13.57
C ARG A 37 -8.76 0.22 13.84
N LEU A 38 -7.81 -0.36 13.11
CA LEU A 38 -7.44 -1.79 13.18
C LEU A 38 -6.11 -2.03 13.90
N GLY A 39 -5.23 -1.03 13.95
CA GLY A 39 -3.85 -1.17 14.43
C GLY A 39 -2.89 -1.46 13.28
N ARG A 40 -1.60 -1.12 13.49
CA ARG A 40 -0.55 -1.26 12.47
C ARG A 40 -0.27 -2.72 12.09
N ASP A 41 -0.42 -3.62 13.05
CA ASP A 41 -0.27 -5.08 12.95
C ASP A 41 -1.34 -5.76 12.09
N LYS A 42 -2.43 -5.05 11.77
CA LYS A 42 -3.56 -5.59 10.99
C LYS A 42 -3.73 -4.92 9.64
N VAL A 43 -2.75 -4.14 9.22
CA VAL A 43 -2.78 -3.42 7.96
C VAL A 43 -1.58 -3.86 7.12
N PHE A 44 -1.89 -4.35 5.92
CA PHE A 44 -0.92 -4.78 4.93
C PHE A 44 -1.17 -3.99 3.65
N ALA A 45 -0.16 -3.28 3.17
CA ALA A 45 -0.28 -2.38 2.04
C ALA A 45 0.43 -2.96 0.81
N LEU A 46 -0.29 -3.02 -0.30
CA LEU A 46 0.25 -3.42 -1.61
C LEU A 46 0.51 -2.19 -2.46
N THR A 47 1.72 -2.05 -2.96
CA THR A 47 2.09 -0.94 -3.87
C THR A 47 2.40 -1.47 -5.26
N ARG A 48 2.02 -0.70 -6.28
CA ARG A 48 2.41 -0.96 -7.67
C ARG A 48 3.44 0.09 -8.08
N GLY A 49 4.64 -0.37 -8.47
CA GLY A 49 5.76 0.51 -8.81
C GLY A 49 6.39 1.19 -7.58
N THR A 50 7.26 2.17 -7.83
CA THR A 50 7.99 2.89 -6.79
C THR A 50 7.10 3.99 -6.21
N VAL A 51 6.54 3.76 -5.02
CA VAL A 51 5.77 4.76 -4.27
C VAL A 51 6.62 5.26 -3.11
N GLU A 52 6.72 6.57 -2.96
CA GLU A 52 7.37 7.18 -1.79
C GLU A 52 6.51 6.95 -0.54
N ILE A 53 7.03 6.16 0.40
CA ILE A 53 6.36 5.90 1.68
C ILE A 53 6.68 7.06 2.63
N LEU A 54 5.64 7.73 3.13
CA LEU A 54 5.80 8.78 4.14
C LEU A 54 6.17 8.14 5.49
N SER A 55 7.04 8.82 6.25
CA SER A 55 7.52 8.36 7.56
C SER A 55 6.41 8.07 8.58
N ASP A 56 5.25 8.72 8.45
CA ASP A 56 4.08 8.50 9.31
C ASP A 56 3.51 7.07 9.22
N PHE A 57 3.78 6.38 8.11
CA PHE A 57 3.37 4.99 7.87
C PHE A 57 4.50 3.99 8.09
N ALA A 58 5.62 4.41 8.68
CA ALA A 58 6.70 3.52 9.07
C ALA A 58 6.19 2.52 10.12
N GLY A 59 6.24 1.23 9.80
CA GLY A 59 5.75 0.13 10.65
C GLY A 59 4.54 -0.61 10.10
N VAL A 60 3.99 -0.18 8.96
CA VAL A 60 3.07 -1.00 8.15
C VAL A 60 3.90 -1.93 7.27
N VAL A 61 3.42 -3.15 7.03
CA VAL A 61 4.04 -4.05 6.06
C VAL A 61 3.67 -3.57 4.65
N TRP A 62 4.68 -3.24 3.85
CA TRP A 62 4.55 -2.80 2.48
C TRP A 62 5.19 -3.83 1.55
N GLU A 63 4.41 -4.32 0.59
CA GLU A 63 4.88 -5.29 -0.39
C GLU A 63 4.56 -4.82 -1.81
N ALA A 64 5.48 -5.09 -2.72
CA ALA A 64 5.31 -4.74 -4.11
C ALA A 64 4.42 -5.79 -4.82
N MET A 65 3.37 -5.30 -5.49
CA MET A 65 2.37 -6.14 -6.17
C MET A 65 2.89 -6.71 -7.51
N ASP A 66 4.02 -6.19 -8.01
CA ASP A 66 4.66 -6.61 -9.26
C ASP A 66 5.34 -7.99 -9.16
N GLY A 67 5.72 -8.41 -7.95
CA GLY A 67 6.22 -9.75 -7.67
C GLY A 67 5.12 -10.77 -7.36
N ASN A 68 5.48 -12.07 -7.34
CA ASN A 68 4.59 -13.14 -6.86
C ASN A 68 4.77 -13.43 -5.35
N GLY A 69 5.70 -12.73 -4.69
CA GLY A 69 6.05 -12.95 -3.27
C GLY A 69 5.06 -12.38 -2.27
N TRP A 70 4.33 -11.32 -2.62
CA TRP A 70 3.42 -10.64 -1.70
C TRP A 70 2.29 -11.54 -1.17
N LYS A 71 1.85 -12.53 -1.96
CA LYS A 71 0.84 -13.51 -1.55
C LYS A 71 1.34 -14.36 -0.38
N GLN A 72 2.61 -14.72 -0.39
CA GLN A 72 3.23 -15.50 0.69
C GLN A 72 3.42 -14.64 1.94
N THR A 73 3.89 -13.39 1.79
CA THR A 73 4.00 -12.46 2.91
C THR A 73 2.63 -12.21 3.54
N LEU A 74 1.60 -11.92 2.73
CA LEU A 74 0.23 -11.74 3.21
C LEU A 74 -0.29 -12.98 3.94
N GLY A 75 -0.02 -14.18 3.42
CA GLY A 75 -0.38 -15.44 4.09
C GLY A 75 0.24 -15.56 5.48
N ARG A 76 1.51 -15.18 5.65
CA ARG A 76 2.21 -15.21 6.95
C ARG A 76 1.61 -14.19 7.91
N GLU A 77 1.34 -12.97 7.46
CA GLU A 77 0.74 -11.92 8.30
C GLU A 77 -0.68 -12.31 8.75
N LEU A 78 -1.48 -12.91 7.87
CA LEU A 78 -2.82 -13.38 8.23
C LEU A 78 -2.77 -14.55 9.22
N GLU A 79 -1.82 -15.48 9.07
CA GLU A 79 -1.60 -16.56 10.03
C GLU A 79 -1.15 -16.01 11.40
N ALA A 80 -0.24 -15.03 11.41
CA ALA A 80 0.19 -14.33 12.62
C ALA A 80 -0.95 -13.55 13.32
N ALA A 81 -1.88 -13.01 12.53
CA ALA A 81 -3.11 -12.39 13.03
C ALA A 81 -4.16 -13.40 13.53
N GLY A 82 -3.91 -14.72 13.40
CA GLY A 82 -4.78 -15.79 13.89
C GLY A 82 -5.84 -16.26 12.90
N HIS A 83 -5.70 -15.92 11.61
CA HIS A 83 -6.58 -16.43 10.56
C HIS A 83 -6.13 -17.81 10.05
N ALA A 84 -7.08 -18.68 9.75
CA ALA A 84 -6.80 -19.97 9.14
C ALA A 84 -6.45 -19.79 7.65
N ILE A 85 -5.18 -20.01 7.29
CA ILE A 85 -4.68 -19.85 5.92
C ILE A 85 -4.51 -21.21 5.24
N ASP A 86 -5.14 -21.34 4.07
CA ASP A 86 -4.98 -22.49 3.19
C ASP A 86 -3.77 -22.27 2.28
N TRP A 87 -2.62 -22.76 2.72
CA TRP A 87 -1.35 -22.65 1.99
C TRP A 87 -1.37 -23.32 0.60
N ASN A 88 -2.25 -24.31 0.36
CA ASN A 88 -2.38 -24.90 -0.97
C ASN A 88 -2.96 -23.89 -1.98
N LYS A 89 -3.81 -22.96 -1.54
CA LYS A 89 -4.35 -21.90 -2.39
C LYS A 89 -3.32 -20.79 -2.61
N VAL A 90 -2.55 -20.45 -1.58
CA VAL A 90 -1.51 -19.41 -1.66
C VAL A 90 -0.38 -19.82 -2.61
N MET A 91 0.04 -21.09 -2.57
CA MET A 91 1.19 -21.59 -3.35
C MET A 91 0.87 -21.96 -4.80
N ARG A 92 -0.40 -22.10 -5.17
CA ARG A 92 -0.84 -22.44 -6.54
C ARG A 92 -1.12 -21.22 -7.42
N ALA A 93 -0.96 -20.00 -6.89
CA ALA A 93 -1.38 -18.75 -7.50
C ALA A 93 -0.26 -17.96 -8.19
#